data_AF-A0A926AKI4-F1
#
_entry.id   AF-A0A926AKI4-F1
#
_cell.length_a   1.000
_cell.length_b   1.000
_cell.length_c   1.000
_cell.angle_alpha   90.00
_cell.angle_beta   90.00
_cell.angle_gamma   90.00
#
_symmetry.space_group_name_H-M   'P 1'
#
loop_
_entity.id
_entity.type
_entity.pdbx_description
1 polymer ?
#
loop_
_entity_poly.entity_id
_entity_poly.type
_entity_poly.pdbx_seq_one_letter_code
_entity_poly.pdbx_strand_id
1 'polypeptide(L)'
;MNQSTKSPRILTLLGSAAAAAMVLAGQTTARAQDAMPSAPAQEAPVTASDSRLRPLSTIVVTMARASGASILADSSVSTTAAPLPGETTTAANFEVQLDTLVKALPQGATWAKVYLPAPKSRMDADAVSDYVIAQAKLFGSAGAAAPAGTVEIMGQRVASDKAEAVVAALNLKPIYLITNPRLKAAGQNWAQLTTDQQQQYAKQQAQQILNMDPTTQQQFLQQQRAVMGAMMQQMTPEQRQQLFQGWGGGRGGGGGGRRNRENGDNNGN
;
A
#
# COMPACT_ATOMS: atom_id res chain seq x y z
N MET A 1 -26.78 -1.05 -51.75
CA MET A 1 -25.57 -1.81 -52.17
C MET A 1 -24.72 -2.04 -50.93
N ASN A 2 -24.86 -3.22 -50.32
CA ASN A 2 -24.14 -3.60 -49.09
C ASN A 2 -22.81 -4.27 -49.48
N GLN A 3 -21.68 -3.65 -49.16
CA GLN A 3 -20.38 -4.32 -49.24
C GLN A 3 -19.99 -4.84 -47.86
N SER A 4 -20.08 -6.17 -47.72
CA SER A 4 -19.62 -6.96 -46.58
C SER A 4 -18.14 -7.24 -46.74
N THR A 5 -17.29 -6.62 -45.92
CA THR A 5 -15.86 -6.93 -45.86
C THR A 5 -15.59 -7.92 -44.73
N LYS A 6 -15.38 -9.19 -45.11
CA LYS A 6 -14.88 -10.24 -44.24
C LYS A 6 -13.36 -10.12 -44.13
N SER A 7 -12.84 -9.90 -42.92
CA SER A 7 -11.40 -10.00 -42.63
C SER A 7 -11.03 -11.44 -42.25
N PRO A 8 -9.91 -12.00 -42.76
CA PRO A 8 -9.43 -13.32 -42.37
C PRO A 8 -8.71 -13.29 -41.01
N ARG A 9 -9.02 -14.27 -40.16
CA ARG A 9 -8.27 -14.59 -38.93
C ARG A 9 -7.05 -15.43 -39.31
N ILE A 10 -5.85 -14.91 -39.11
CA ILE A 10 -4.61 -15.69 -39.17
C ILE A 10 -4.34 -16.24 -37.76
N LEU A 11 -4.42 -17.57 -37.64
CA LEU A 11 -4.11 -18.33 -36.44
C LEU A 11 -2.66 -18.83 -36.59
N THR A 12 -1.70 -18.23 -35.86
CA THR A 12 -0.32 -18.73 -35.85
C THR A 12 -0.12 -19.60 -34.61
N LEU A 13 -0.11 -20.91 -34.83
CA LEU A 13 0.39 -21.94 -33.91
C LEU A 13 1.90 -22.07 -34.09
N LEU A 14 2.67 -21.87 -33.02
CA LEU A 14 4.05 -22.32 -32.80
C LEU A 14 4.19 -22.36 -31.26
N GLY A 15 4.51 -23.45 -30.57
CA GLY A 15 5.32 -24.60 -30.96
C GLY A 15 6.57 -24.64 -30.08
N SER A 16 6.49 -25.39 -28.98
CA SER A 16 7.55 -26.19 -28.34
C SER A 16 8.89 -25.54 -27.94
N ALA A 17 9.29 -25.73 -26.66
CA ALA A 17 10.39 -26.65 -26.32
C ALA A 17 10.70 -26.62 -24.81
N ALA A 18 10.78 -27.82 -24.24
CA ALA A 18 11.33 -28.10 -22.92
C ALA A 18 12.87 -27.99 -22.95
N ALA A 19 13.45 -27.60 -21.81
CA ALA A 19 14.83 -27.95 -21.48
C ALA A 19 14.96 -28.11 -19.96
N ALA A 20 15.23 -29.35 -19.57
CA ALA A 20 15.67 -29.78 -18.25
C ALA A 20 17.17 -29.51 -18.06
N ALA A 21 17.66 -29.84 -16.85
CA ALA A 21 19.04 -29.88 -16.34
C ALA A 21 19.34 -28.70 -15.37
N MET A 22 20.01 -28.88 -14.23
CA MET A 22 20.71 -30.03 -13.66
C MET A 22 20.87 -29.73 -12.16
N VAL A 23 20.61 -30.73 -11.32
CA VAL A 23 21.04 -30.78 -9.92
C VAL A 23 22.53 -31.10 -9.93
N LEU A 24 23.35 -30.26 -9.30
CA LEU A 24 24.73 -30.61 -8.97
C LEU A 24 24.95 -30.47 -7.47
N ALA A 25 25.00 -31.63 -6.82
CA ALA A 25 25.50 -31.81 -5.47
C ALA A 25 27.02 -31.59 -5.47
N GLY A 26 27.48 -30.61 -4.70
CA GLY A 26 28.89 -30.34 -4.43
C GLY A 26 29.21 -30.66 -2.98
N GLN A 27 30.12 -31.61 -2.80
CA GLN A 27 30.45 -32.28 -1.55
C GLN A 27 31.19 -31.40 -0.55
N THR A 28 30.90 -31.69 0.72
CA THR A 28 31.63 -31.31 1.93
C THR A 28 33.09 -31.79 1.88
N THR A 29 34.04 -30.86 2.01
CA THR A 29 35.41 -31.19 2.46
C THR A 29 35.60 -30.61 3.86
N ALA A 30 35.61 -31.50 4.85
CA ALA A 30 36.07 -31.21 6.20
C ALA A 30 37.58 -30.95 6.14
N ARG A 31 38.00 -29.74 6.53
CA ARG A 31 39.40 -29.45 6.86
C ARG A 31 39.55 -29.28 8.37
N ALA A 32 40.61 -29.90 8.86
CA ALA A 32 41.04 -29.95 10.25
C ALA A 32 41.16 -28.55 10.87
N GLN A 33 40.67 -28.43 12.10
CA GLN A 33 40.87 -27.29 12.98
C GLN A 33 42.26 -27.39 13.60
N ASP A 34 43.24 -26.71 13.02
CA ASP A 34 44.41 -26.27 13.76
C ASP A 34 44.04 -25.01 14.55
N ALA A 35 44.20 -25.10 15.87
CA ALA A 35 43.93 -24.03 16.81
C ALA A 35 44.88 -22.85 16.58
N MET A 36 44.36 -21.77 15.99
CA MET A 36 45.02 -20.47 15.93
C MET A 36 44.65 -19.63 17.17
N PRO A 37 45.56 -18.76 17.64
CA PRO A 37 45.34 -17.88 18.79
C PRO A 37 44.15 -16.96 18.55
N SER A 38 43.31 -16.82 19.59
CA SER A 38 42.11 -15.98 19.63
C SER A 38 42.34 -14.59 19.03
N ALA A 39 41.90 -14.41 17.78
CA ALA A 39 41.75 -13.11 17.18
C ALA A 39 40.68 -12.32 17.96
N PRO A 40 40.86 -11.01 18.18
CA PRO A 40 39.85 -10.19 18.84
C PRO A 40 38.53 -10.34 18.09
N ALA A 41 37.44 -10.53 18.84
CA ALA A 41 36.09 -10.67 18.31
C ALA A 41 35.81 -9.52 17.33
N GLN A 42 35.80 -9.84 16.04
CA GLN A 42 35.26 -8.96 15.01
C GLN A 42 33.79 -8.79 15.34
N GLU A 43 33.44 -7.63 15.90
CA GLU A 43 32.05 -7.20 16.03
C GLU A 43 31.40 -7.37 14.66
N ALA A 44 30.37 -8.23 14.61
CA ALA A 44 29.62 -8.47 13.39
C ALA A 44 29.19 -7.10 12.83
N PRO A 45 29.37 -6.82 11.53
CA PRO A 45 28.95 -5.56 10.95
C PRO A 45 27.46 -5.40 11.20
N VAL A 46 27.11 -4.48 12.10
CA VAL A 46 25.74 -4.03 12.32
C VAL A 46 25.22 -3.59 10.95
N THR A 47 24.34 -4.39 10.35
CA THR A 47 23.60 -4.06 9.14
C THR A 47 22.85 -2.75 9.39
N ALA A 48 23.43 -1.64 8.95
CA ALA A 48 22.94 -0.27 9.11
C ALA A 48 21.70 0.02 8.23
N SER A 49 20.81 -0.95 8.06
CA SER A 49 19.90 -1.00 6.90
C SER A 49 18.44 -0.64 7.20
N ASP A 50 18.00 -0.55 8.46
CA ASP A 50 16.59 -0.27 8.79
C ASP A 50 16.27 1.17 9.22
N SER A 51 17.29 2.02 9.44
CA SER A 51 17.08 3.38 9.96
C SER A 51 16.60 4.41 8.92
N ARG A 52 16.39 4.00 7.67
CA ARG A 52 16.07 4.92 6.55
C ARG A 52 14.65 4.81 6.01
N LEU A 53 13.79 3.99 6.63
CA LEU A 53 12.38 3.96 6.27
C LEU A 53 11.64 5.16 6.85
N ARG A 54 10.90 5.87 6.00
CA ARG A 54 10.05 6.98 6.39
C ARG A 54 8.65 6.80 5.80
N PRO A 55 7.60 7.37 6.41
CA PRO A 55 6.29 7.42 5.78
C PRO A 55 6.39 8.10 4.40
N LEU A 56 5.74 7.51 3.39
CA LEU A 56 5.75 7.99 2.01
C LEU A 56 5.36 9.48 1.92
N SER A 57 4.36 9.90 2.69
CA SER A 57 3.94 11.31 2.79
C SER A 57 5.09 12.27 3.13
N THR A 58 5.98 11.89 4.06
CA THR A 58 7.15 12.70 4.44
C THR A 58 8.17 12.78 3.31
N ILE A 59 8.41 11.66 2.63
CA ILE A 59 9.34 11.57 1.49
C ILE A 59 8.84 12.45 0.35
N VAL A 60 7.57 12.30 -0.01
CA VAL A 60 6.91 13.05 -1.10
C VAL A 60 6.94 14.55 -0.85
N VAL A 61 6.67 15.01 0.39
CA VAL A 61 6.77 16.44 0.74
C VAL A 61 8.20 16.97 0.56
N THR A 62 9.19 16.17 0.95
CA THR A 62 10.61 16.54 0.80
C THR A 62 11.00 16.62 -0.68
N MET A 63 10.61 15.61 -1.47
CA MET A 63 10.84 15.58 -2.91
C MET A 63 10.15 16.74 -3.64
N ALA A 64 8.89 17.03 -3.30
CA ALA A 64 8.12 18.13 -3.89
C ALA A 64 8.80 19.48 -3.63
N ARG A 65 9.28 19.70 -2.39
CA ARG A 65 10.01 20.93 -2.03
C ARG A 65 11.33 21.06 -2.78
N ALA A 66 12.09 19.97 -2.90
CA ALA A 66 13.41 19.98 -3.53
C ALA A 66 13.35 20.10 -5.06
N SER A 67 12.36 19.47 -5.69
CA SER A 67 12.16 19.50 -7.15
C SER A 67 11.34 20.69 -7.65
N GLY A 68 10.53 21.30 -6.79
CA GLY A 68 9.50 22.27 -7.19
C GLY A 68 8.27 21.62 -7.85
N ALA A 69 8.22 20.29 -7.94
CA ALA A 69 7.10 19.57 -8.53
C ALA A 69 5.92 19.41 -7.54
N SER A 70 4.70 19.38 -8.06
CA SER A 70 3.50 19.05 -7.26
C SER A 70 3.36 17.52 -7.17
N ILE A 71 3.86 16.92 -6.09
CA ILE A 71 3.81 15.47 -5.88
C ILE A 71 2.82 15.16 -4.75
N LEU A 72 1.91 14.23 -5.01
CA LEU A 72 0.86 13.79 -4.09
C LEU A 72 0.93 12.27 -3.90
N ALA A 73 0.62 11.79 -2.70
CA ALA A 73 0.41 10.38 -2.42
C ALA A 73 -0.97 10.22 -1.78
N ASP A 74 -1.80 9.36 -2.34
CA ASP A 74 -3.14 9.13 -1.81
C ASP A 74 -3.11 8.35 -0.48
N SER A 75 -4.24 8.30 0.22
CA SER A 75 -4.35 7.67 1.54
C SER A 75 -3.97 6.18 1.52
N SER A 76 -4.12 5.49 0.38
CA SER A 76 -3.81 4.06 0.25
C SER A 76 -2.32 3.75 0.40
N VAL A 77 -1.45 4.72 0.13
CA VAL A 77 0.01 4.55 0.20
C VAL A 77 0.70 5.55 1.12
N SER A 78 0.05 6.66 1.50
CA SER A 78 0.68 7.79 2.21
C SER A 78 1.37 7.45 3.54
N THR A 79 0.91 6.41 4.24
CA THR A 79 1.47 5.94 5.52
C THR A 79 2.45 4.80 5.35
N THR A 80 2.60 4.26 4.13
CA THR A 80 3.52 3.17 3.84
C THR A 80 4.95 3.62 4.10
N ALA A 81 5.70 2.81 4.84
CA ALA A 81 7.12 3.03 5.07
C ALA A 81 7.90 2.71 3.79
N ALA A 82 8.70 3.65 3.31
CA ALA A 82 9.51 3.51 2.10
C ALA A 82 10.94 4.04 2.34
N PRO A 83 11.94 3.55 1.58
CA PRO A 83 13.31 4.04 1.69
C PRO A 83 13.41 5.48 1.18
N LEU A 84 14.23 6.29 1.84
CA LEU A 84 14.60 7.61 1.34
C LEU A 84 15.36 7.49 -0.01
N PRO A 85 15.21 8.46 -0.94
CA PRO A 85 16.02 8.51 -2.15
C PRO A 85 17.52 8.46 -1.82
N GLY A 86 18.28 7.70 -2.61
CA GLY A 86 19.74 7.57 -2.43
C GLY A 86 20.54 8.81 -2.83
N GLU A 87 19.94 9.70 -3.61
CA GLU A 87 20.53 10.93 -4.13
C GLU A 87 19.65 12.14 -3.79
N THR A 88 20.25 13.33 -3.77
CA THR A 88 19.51 14.59 -3.61
C THR A 88 18.49 14.77 -4.73
N THR A 89 17.23 14.99 -4.36
CA THR A 89 16.15 15.24 -5.32
C THR A 89 16.32 16.62 -5.97
N THR A 90 16.15 16.67 -7.29
CA THR A 90 16.22 17.87 -8.14
C THR A 90 15.12 17.83 -9.19
N ALA A 91 14.88 18.94 -9.90
CA ALA A 91 13.94 18.99 -11.01
C ALA A 91 14.32 18.03 -12.17
N ALA A 92 15.60 17.65 -12.29
CA ALA A 92 16.08 16.79 -13.38
C ALA A 92 15.96 15.29 -13.10
N ASN A 93 15.93 14.87 -11.82
CA ASN A 93 15.99 13.45 -11.44
C ASN A 93 14.77 12.96 -10.63
N PHE A 94 13.85 13.83 -10.21
CA PHE A 94 12.75 13.41 -9.32
C PHE A 94 11.82 12.36 -9.95
N GLU A 95 11.56 12.39 -11.26
CA GLU A 95 10.72 11.37 -11.93
C GLU A 95 11.35 9.97 -11.83
N VAL A 96 12.67 9.86 -12.06
CA VAL A 96 13.41 8.59 -11.89
C VAL A 96 13.40 8.13 -10.43
N GLN A 97 13.48 9.08 -9.49
CA GLN A 97 13.36 8.78 -8.06
C GLN A 97 11.95 8.31 -7.69
N LEU A 98 10.90 8.85 -8.31
CA LEU A 98 9.51 8.38 -8.14
C LEU A 98 9.34 6.95 -8.64
N ASP A 99 9.90 6.61 -9.80
CA ASP A 99 9.89 5.23 -10.31
C ASP A 99 10.55 4.25 -9.33
N THR A 100 11.69 4.65 -8.77
CA THR A 100 12.42 3.82 -7.79
C THR A 100 11.63 3.68 -6.49
N LEU A 101 11.03 4.77 -6.02
CA LEU A 101 10.21 4.81 -4.81
C LEU A 101 8.98 3.90 -4.95
N VAL A 102 8.27 3.97 -6.08
CA VAL A 102 7.09 3.14 -6.34
C VAL A 102 7.42 1.65 -6.40
N LYS A 103 8.58 1.28 -6.93
CA LYS A 103 9.05 -0.13 -6.93
C LYS A 103 9.28 -0.68 -5.52
N ALA A 104 9.54 0.19 -4.53
CA ALA A 104 9.71 -0.20 -3.14
C ALA A 104 8.38 -0.25 -2.35
N LEU A 105 7.26 0.18 -2.95
CA LEU A 105 5.93 0.15 -2.34
C LEU A 105 5.23 -1.21 -2.53
N PRO A 106 4.13 -1.49 -1.78
CA PRO A 106 3.34 -2.69 -1.97
C PRO A 106 2.93 -2.93 -3.41
N GLN A 107 2.85 -4.20 -3.80
CA GLN A 107 2.52 -4.59 -5.16
C GLN A 107 1.24 -3.88 -5.66
N GLY A 108 1.31 -3.35 -6.88
CA GLY A 108 0.22 -2.58 -7.49
C GLY A 108 0.29 -1.08 -7.25
N ALA A 109 1.25 -0.59 -6.45
CA ALA A 109 1.58 0.82 -6.43
C ALA A 109 2.07 1.28 -7.81
N THR A 110 1.65 2.47 -8.22
CA THR A 110 2.03 3.13 -9.45
C THR A 110 2.10 4.64 -9.22
N TRP A 111 2.69 5.38 -10.15
CA TRP A 111 2.52 6.83 -10.21
C TRP A 111 2.05 7.27 -11.60
N ALA A 112 1.43 8.45 -11.64
CA ALA A 112 0.89 9.06 -12.85
C ALA A 112 1.21 10.56 -12.89
N LYS A 113 1.49 11.07 -14.09
CA LYS A 113 1.60 12.51 -14.36
C LYS A 113 0.27 13.00 -14.94
N VAL A 114 -0.39 13.90 -14.23
CA VAL A 114 -1.73 14.39 -14.58
C VAL A 114 -1.70 15.89 -14.66
N TYR A 115 -2.30 16.45 -15.71
CA TYR A 115 -2.39 17.89 -15.90
C TYR A 115 -3.75 18.38 -15.42
N LEU A 116 -3.75 19.16 -14.33
CA LEU A 116 -4.96 19.74 -13.73
C LEU A 116 -4.88 21.27 -13.69
N PRO A 117 -6.02 21.98 -13.67
CA PRO A 117 -6.03 23.42 -13.45
C PRO A 117 -5.27 23.79 -12.18
N ALA A 118 -4.53 24.90 -12.21
CA ALA A 118 -3.81 25.39 -11.05
C ALA A 118 -4.77 25.53 -9.85
N PRO A 119 -4.52 24.84 -8.73
CA PRO A 119 -5.45 24.84 -7.62
C PRO A 119 -5.36 26.18 -6.88
N LYS A 120 -6.51 26.69 -6.44
CA LYS A 120 -6.56 27.89 -5.58
C LYS A 120 -6.15 27.60 -4.13
N SER A 121 -6.19 26.33 -3.74
CA SER A 121 -5.89 25.82 -2.39
C SER A 121 -5.06 24.53 -2.48
N ARG A 122 -4.71 23.92 -1.35
CA ARG A 122 -4.07 22.60 -1.35
C ARG A 122 -5.02 21.56 -1.94
N MET A 123 -4.57 20.81 -2.95
CA MET A 123 -5.34 19.69 -3.48
C MET A 123 -5.36 18.52 -2.50
N ASP A 124 -6.51 17.88 -2.39
CA ASP A 124 -6.68 16.60 -1.70
C ASP A 124 -6.19 15.47 -2.62
N ALA A 125 -5.24 14.66 -2.13
CA ALA A 125 -4.66 13.57 -2.91
C ALA A 125 -5.66 12.44 -3.21
N ASP A 126 -6.60 12.19 -2.31
CA ASP A 126 -7.64 11.18 -2.51
C ASP A 126 -8.64 11.62 -3.57
N ALA A 127 -9.03 12.91 -3.56
CA ALA A 127 -9.92 13.48 -4.57
C ALA A 127 -9.26 13.47 -5.97
N VAL A 128 -7.97 13.82 -6.05
CA VAL A 128 -7.21 13.73 -7.31
C VAL A 128 -7.11 12.27 -7.77
N SER A 129 -6.85 11.34 -6.86
CA SER A 129 -6.82 9.90 -7.17
C SER A 129 -8.17 9.37 -7.64
N ASP A 130 -9.27 9.76 -7.01
CA ASP A 130 -10.63 9.39 -7.45
C ASP A 130 -10.95 9.95 -8.85
N TYR A 131 -10.56 11.19 -9.12
CA TYR A 131 -10.70 11.79 -10.45
C TYR A 131 -9.93 11.02 -11.51
N VAL A 132 -8.67 10.66 -11.25
CA VAL A 132 -7.82 9.89 -12.18
C VAL A 132 -8.42 8.50 -12.42
N ILE A 133 -8.87 7.81 -11.36
CA ILE A 133 -9.51 6.50 -11.49
C ILE A 133 -10.83 6.60 -12.26
N ALA A 134 -11.62 7.65 -12.04
CA ALA A 134 -12.85 7.87 -12.79
C ALA A 134 -12.57 8.12 -14.28
N GLN A 135 -11.56 8.92 -14.59
CA GLN A 135 -11.08 9.08 -15.97
C GLN A 135 -10.62 7.76 -16.57
N ALA A 136 -9.90 6.94 -15.80
CA ALA A 136 -9.42 5.64 -16.27
C ALA A 136 -10.58 4.72 -16.72
N LYS A 137 -11.72 4.81 -16.03
CA LYS A 137 -12.92 4.04 -16.34
C LYS A 137 -13.61 4.54 -17.61
N LEU A 138 -13.56 5.84 -17.87
CA LEU A 138 -14.27 6.47 -19.01
C LEU A 138 -13.46 6.40 -20.31
N PHE A 139 -12.14 6.60 -20.23
CA PHE A 139 -11.30 6.78 -21.41
C PHE A 139 -10.26 5.66 -21.61
N GLY A 140 -10.31 4.61 -20.78
CA GLY A 140 -9.28 3.58 -20.71
C GLY A 140 -8.12 4.03 -19.82
N SER A 141 -7.00 3.32 -19.83
CA SER A 141 -5.92 3.43 -18.85
C SER A 141 -5.44 4.88 -18.57
N ALA A 142 -6.05 5.56 -17.59
CA ALA A 142 -5.58 6.84 -17.06
C ALA A 142 -4.55 6.58 -15.98
N GLY A 143 -3.40 7.23 -16.09
CA GLY A 143 -2.27 7.02 -15.17
C GLY A 143 -1.46 5.75 -15.39
N ALA A 144 -1.68 5.03 -16.49
CA ALA A 144 -0.65 4.16 -17.04
C ALA A 144 0.41 5.02 -17.75
N ALA A 145 1.64 4.52 -17.87
CA ALA A 145 2.67 5.19 -18.67
C ALA A 145 2.09 5.49 -20.06
N ALA A 146 2.01 6.77 -20.42
CA ALA A 146 1.52 7.17 -21.72
C ALA A 146 2.42 6.56 -22.81
N PRO A 147 1.87 6.07 -23.93
CA PRO A 147 2.67 5.66 -25.07
C PRO A 147 3.68 6.75 -25.44
N ALA A 148 4.89 6.34 -25.82
CA ALA A 148 5.94 7.28 -26.22
C ALA A 148 5.41 8.28 -27.28
N GLY A 149 5.67 9.57 -27.06
CA GLY A 149 5.18 10.66 -27.93
C GLY A 149 3.76 11.15 -27.62
N THR A 150 3.15 10.71 -26.52
CA THR A 150 1.84 11.24 -26.07
C THR A 150 1.87 11.66 -24.60
N VAL A 151 1.04 12.65 -24.27
CA VAL A 151 0.82 13.17 -22.93
C VAL A 151 -0.66 13.05 -22.62
N GLU A 152 -0.99 12.58 -21.42
CA GLU A 152 -2.39 12.51 -20.99
C GLU A 152 -2.81 13.86 -20.38
N ILE A 153 -3.78 14.51 -21.01
CA ILE A 153 -4.36 15.79 -20.56
C ILE A 153 -5.86 15.56 -20.38
N MET A 154 -6.33 15.65 -19.13
CA MET A 154 -7.76 15.48 -18.79
C MET A 154 -8.40 14.22 -19.41
N GLY A 155 -7.70 13.07 -19.32
CA GLY A 155 -8.21 11.79 -19.81
C GLY A 155 -8.09 11.60 -21.33
N GLN A 156 -7.52 12.56 -22.05
CA GLN A 156 -7.23 12.45 -23.47
C GLN A 156 -5.74 12.34 -23.73
N ARG A 157 -5.34 11.43 -24.62
CA ARG A 157 -3.97 11.36 -25.11
C ARG A 157 -3.76 12.42 -26.18
N VAL A 158 -2.90 13.38 -25.89
CA VAL A 158 -2.50 14.46 -26.80
C VAL A 158 -1.08 14.16 -27.28
N ALA A 159 -0.82 14.35 -28.57
CA ALA A 159 0.54 14.23 -29.10
C ALA A 159 1.47 15.23 -28.39
N SER A 160 2.70 14.82 -28.07
CA SER A 160 3.61 15.61 -27.22
C SER A 160 3.94 16.98 -27.80
N ASP A 161 3.96 17.10 -29.14
CA ASP A 161 4.16 18.35 -29.88
C ASP A 161 2.99 19.34 -29.74
N LYS A 162 1.78 18.84 -29.46
CA LYS A 162 0.56 19.65 -29.25
C LYS A 162 0.24 19.85 -27.77
N ALA A 163 0.79 19.01 -26.90
CA ALA A 163 0.50 19.02 -25.48
C ALA A 163 0.82 20.39 -24.83
N GLU A 164 1.94 21.01 -25.21
CA GLU A 164 2.36 22.30 -24.65
C GLU A 164 1.34 23.40 -24.90
N ALA A 165 0.83 23.52 -26.13
CA ALA A 165 -0.17 24.51 -26.48
C ALA A 165 -1.48 24.32 -25.70
N VAL A 166 -1.91 23.06 -25.51
CA VAL A 166 -3.11 22.74 -24.72
C VAL A 166 -2.91 23.05 -23.24
N VAL A 167 -1.77 22.65 -22.67
CA VAL A 167 -1.40 22.92 -21.27
C VAL A 167 -1.36 24.42 -21.00
N ALA A 168 -0.76 25.20 -21.91
CA ALA A 168 -0.68 26.65 -21.79
C ALA A 168 -2.06 27.31 -21.92
N ALA A 169 -2.85 26.94 -22.94
CA ALA A 169 -4.17 27.52 -23.17
C ALA A 169 -5.15 27.27 -22.01
N LEU A 170 -5.04 26.12 -21.36
CA LEU A 170 -5.89 25.73 -20.23
C LEU A 170 -5.26 26.05 -18.86
N ASN A 171 -4.08 26.68 -18.83
CA ASN A 171 -3.31 26.99 -17.61
C ASN A 171 -3.19 25.78 -16.67
N LEU A 172 -2.84 24.62 -17.24
CA LEU A 172 -2.72 23.38 -16.50
C LEU A 172 -1.34 23.26 -15.86
N LYS A 173 -1.28 22.62 -14.70
CA LYS A 173 -0.04 22.28 -14.00
C LYS A 173 0.12 20.77 -13.88
N PRO A 174 1.34 20.24 -14.05
CA PRO A 174 1.60 18.82 -13.85
C PRO A 174 1.54 18.47 -12.36
N ILE A 175 0.85 17.37 -12.05
CA ILE A 175 0.75 16.77 -10.73
C ILE A 175 1.18 15.31 -10.84
N TYR A 176 2.07 14.91 -9.96
CA TYR A 176 2.60 13.57 -9.88
C TYR A 176 1.87 12.85 -8.75
N LEU A 177 0.94 11.97 -9.10
CA LEU A 177 0.13 11.24 -8.13
C LEU A 177 0.69 9.84 -7.95
N ILE A 178 1.03 9.47 -6.71
CA ILE A 178 1.34 8.11 -6.30
C ILE A 178 0.07 7.47 -5.71
N THR A 179 -0.29 6.29 -6.19
CA THR A 179 -1.50 5.56 -5.78
C THR A 179 -1.27 4.06 -5.80
N ASN A 180 -2.08 3.29 -5.06
CA ASN A 180 -2.20 1.85 -5.24
C ASN A 180 -3.66 1.48 -5.53
N PRO A 181 -4.05 1.37 -6.82
CA PRO A 181 -5.43 1.07 -7.22
C PRO A 181 -5.96 -0.23 -6.62
N ARG A 182 -5.09 -1.23 -6.36
CA ARG A 182 -5.49 -2.50 -5.74
C ARG A 182 -5.90 -2.31 -4.28
N LEU A 183 -5.09 -1.60 -3.50
CA LEU A 183 -5.40 -1.31 -2.09
C LEU A 183 -6.62 -0.39 -1.98
N LYS A 184 -6.73 0.59 -2.87
CA LYS A 184 -7.87 1.51 -2.90
C LYS A 184 -9.18 0.79 -3.24
N ALA A 185 -9.19 -0.10 -4.24
CA ALA A 185 -10.35 -0.93 -4.54
C ALA A 185 -10.73 -1.83 -3.35
N ALA A 186 -9.75 -2.42 -2.65
CA ALA A 186 -10.02 -3.22 -1.45
C ALA A 186 -10.67 -2.39 -0.32
N GLY A 187 -10.18 -1.17 -0.07
CA GLY A 187 -10.76 -0.26 0.92
C GLY A 187 -12.15 0.25 0.55
N GLN A 188 -12.39 0.59 -0.72
CA GLN A 188 -13.71 1.01 -1.20
C GLN A 188 -14.73 -0.13 -1.12
N ASN A 189 -14.33 -1.34 -1.52
CA ASN A 189 -15.19 -2.52 -1.40
C ASN A 189 -15.58 -2.76 0.07
N TRP A 190 -14.63 -2.63 1.01
CA TRP A 190 -14.90 -2.77 2.44
C TRP A 190 -15.97 -1.81 2.95
N ALA A 191 -15.87 -0.53 2.59
CA ALA A 191 -16.81 0.51 3.01
C ALA A 191 -18.22 0.32 2.44
N GLN A 192 -18.34 -0.37 1.30
CA GLN A 192 -19.62 -0.69 0.66
C GLN A 192 -20.25 -1.99 1.17
N LEU A 193 -19.50 -2.82 1.92
CA LEU A 193 -20.05 -4.03 2.53
C LEU A 193 -21.07 -3.66 3.60
N THR A 194 -22.22 -4.33 3.59
CA THR A 194 -23.18 -4.30 4.69
C THR A 194 -22.55 -4.82 5.98
N THR A 195 -23.10 -4.46 7.16
CA THR A 195 -22.58 -4.92 8.46
C THR A 195 -22.46 -6.45 8.52
N ASP A 196 -23.43 -7.19 7.97
CA ASP A 196 -23.40 -8.66 7.91
C ASP A 196 -22.26 -9.18 7.04
N GLN A 197 -22.01 -8.55 5.89
CA GLN A 197 -20.89 -8.91 5.01
C GLN A 197 -19.54 -8.59 5.66
N GLN A 198 -19.42 -7.46 6.36
CA GLN A 198 -18.22 -7.12 7.12
C GLN A 198 -17.94 -8.17 8.21
N GLN A 199 -18.98 -8.62 8.93
CA GLN A 199 -18.85 -9.70 9.91
C GLN A 199 -18.45 -11.03 9.27
N GLN A 200 -19.04 -11.38 8.12
CA GLN A 200 -18.69 -12.60 7.40
C GLN A 200 -17.24 -12.59 6.92
N TYR A 201 -16.77 -11.47 6.37
CA TYR A 201 -15.37 -11.34 5.98
C TYR A 201 -14.44 -11.42 7.19
N ALA A 202 -14.77 -10.75 8.30
CA ALA A 202 -13.98 -10.83 9.52
C ALA A 202 -13.88 -12.28 10.04
N LYS A 203 -14.99 -13.04 9.96
CA LYS A 203 -15.00 -14.48 10.28
C LYS A 203 -14.13 -15.29 9.33
N GLN A 204 -14.17 -15.02 8.03
CA GLN A 204 -13.32 -15.71 7.05
C GLN A 204 -11.83 -15.42 7.27
N GLN A 205 -11.46 -14.17 7.55
CA GLN A 205 -10.08 -13.84 7.92
C GLN A 205 -9.66 -14.54 9.23
N ALA A 206 -10.53 -14.55 10.24
CA ALA A 206 -10.23 -15.26 11.48
C ALA A 206 -10.02 -16.77 11.24
N GLN A 207 -10.83 -17.40 10.40
CA GLN A 207 -10.65 -18.80 10.02
C GLN A 207 -9.34 -19.04 9.26
N GLN A 208 -8.96 -18.14 8.35
CA GLN A 208 -7.66 -18.22 7.68
C GLN A 208 -6.52 -18.18 8.70
N ILE A 209 -6.57 -17.27 9.68
CA ILE A 209 -5.56 -17.15 10.75
C ILE A 209 -5.53 -18.38 11.65
N LEU A 210 -6.68 -19.01 11.91
CA LEU A 210 -6.75 -20.25 12.68
C LEU A 210 -6.18 -21.45 11.93
N ASN A 211 -6.20 -21.41 10.59
CA ASN A 211 -5.67 -22.47 9.74
C ASN A 211 -4.19 -22.23 9.35
N MET A 212 -3.61 -21.07 9.69
CA MET A 212 -2.16 -20.84 9.54
C MET A 212 -1.38 -21.72 10.51
N ASP A 213 -0.12 -22.02 10.19
CA ASP A 213 0.73 -22.70 11.15
C ASP A 213 0.97 -21.81 12.39
N PRO A 214 1.23 -22.40 13.58
CA PRO A 214 1.38 -21.64 14.82
C PRO A 214 2.50 -20.60 14.80
N THR A 215 3.57 -20.83 14.02
CA THR A 215 4.69 -19.89 13.92
C THR A 215 4.29 -18.66 13.11
N THR A 216 3.66 -18.84 11.95
CA THR A 216 3.07 -17.74 11.17
C THR A 216 1.99 -17.00 11.96
N GLN A 217 1.17 -17.71 12.72
CA GLN A 217 0.15 -17.09 13.58
C GLN A 217 0.78 -16.18 14.65
N GLN A 218 1.86 -16.61 15.30
CA GLN A 218 2.60 -15.79 16.25
C GLN A 218 3.21 -14.55 15.60
N GLN A 219 3.84 -14.70 14.43
CA GLN A 219 4.41 -13.58 13.68
C GLN A 219 3.34 -12.56 13.27
N PHE A 220 2.20 -13.04 12.78
CA PHE A 220 1.06 -12.21 12.43
C PHE A 220 0.54 -11.43 13.64
N LEU A 221 0.36 -12.10 14.79
CA LEU A 221 -0.07 -11.44 16.03
C LEU A 221 0.94 -10.40 16.54
N GLN A 222 2.25 -10.67 16.40
CA GLN A 222 3.29 -9.69 16.75
C GLN A 222 3.22 -8.46 15.83
N GLN A 223 3.07 -8.67 14.52
CA GLN A 223 2.92 -7.59 13.55
C GLN A 223 1.66 -6.77 13.82
N GLN A 224 0.54 -7.45 14.10
CA GLN A 224 -0.73 -6.79 14.42
C GLN A 224 -0.63 -5.97 15.71
N ARG A 225 0.06 -6.47 16.75
CA ARG A 225 0.33 -5.70 17.98
C ARG A 225 1.21 -4.48 17.72
N ALA A 226 2.23 -4.59 16.86
CA ALA A 226 3.08 -3.46 16.52
C ALA A 226 2.30 -2.36 15.80
N VAL A 227 1.47 -2.73 14.81
CA VAL A 227 0.59 -1.81 14.09
C VAL A 227 -0.45 -1.19 15.03
N MET A 228 -1.11 -1.99 15.86
CA MET A 228 -2.08 -1.51 16.84
C MET A 228 -1.43 -0.59 17.88
N GLY A 229 -0.21 -0.90 18.31
CA GLY A 229 0.57 -0.05 19.22
C GLY A 229 0.91 1.31 18.61
N ALA A 230 1.37 1.33 17.35
CA ALA A 230 1.63 2.58 16.63
C ALA A 230 0.35 3.41 16.41
N MET A 231 -0.76 2.75 16.07
CA MET A 231 -2.07 3.40 15.96
C MET A 231 -2.53 3.99 17.30
N MET A 232 -2.40 3.24 18.38
CA MET A 232 -2.75 3.69 19.74
C MET A 232 -1.91 4.88 20.21
N GLN A 233 -0.64 4.96 19.80
CA GLN A 233 0.22 6.11 20.09
C GLN A 233 -0.23 7.38 19.35
N GLN A 234 -0.87 7.25 18.20
CA GLN A 234 -1.39 8.38 17.41
C GLN A 234 -2.80 8.82 17.85
N MET A 235 -3.55 7.94 18.51
CA MET A 235 -4.89 8.25 19.01
C MET A 235 -4.85 9.11 20.29
N THR A 236 -5.76 10.08 20.37
CA THR A 236 -5.95 10.88 21.58
C THR A 236 -6.43 10.00 22.74
N PRO A 237 -6.22 10.41 24.00
CA PRO A 237 -6.73 9.66 25.16
C PRO A 237 -8.23 9.37 25.08
N GLU A 238 -9.03 10.30 24.56
CA GLU A 238 -10.48 10.17 24.40
C GLU A 238 -10.85 9.13 23.34
N GLN A 239 -10.17 9.13 22.19
CA GLN A 239 -10.35 8.13 21.14
C GLN A 239 -9.96 6.73 21.62
N ARG A 240 -8.86 6.61 22.37
CA ARG A 240 -8.47 5.35 23.02
C ARG A 240 -9.54 4.87 23.98
N GLN A 241 -10.09 5.77 24.81
CA GLN A 241 -11.13 5.41 25.77
C GLN A 241 -12.41 4.91 25.08
N GLN A 242 -12.82 5.54 23.97
CA GLN A 242 -13.94 5.06 23.15
C GLN A 242 -13.67 3.69 22.52
N LEU A 243 -12.46 3.48 21.99
CA LEU A 243 -12.05 2.20 21.41
C LEU A 243 -12.09 1.08 22.47
N PHE A 244 -11.57 1.33 23.67
CA PHE A 244 -11.60 0.37 24.77
C PHE A 244 -13.01 0.13 25.31
N GLN A 245 -13.91 1.11 25.29
CA GLN A 245 -15.32 0.90 25.63
C GLN A 245 -16.00 -0.04 24.63
N GLY A 246 -15.69 0.10 23.33
CA GLY A 246 -16.19 -0.79 22.28
C GLY A 246 -15.65 -2.23 22.38
N TRP A 247 -14.39 -2.41 22.77
CA TRP A 247 -13.76 -3.74 22.92
C TRP A 247 -14.02 -4.40 24.29
N GLY A 248 -14.04 -3.61 25.36
CA GLY A 248 -14.20 -4.08 26.74
C GLY A 248 -15.66 -4.27 27.17
N GLY A 249 -16.62 -3.66 26.48
CA GLY A 249 -18.05 -3.73 26.84
C GLY A 249 -18.73 -5.09 26.66
N GLY A 250 -18.10 -6.03 25.92
CA GLY A 250 -18.71 -7.33 25.59
C GLY A 250 -18.38 -8.50 26.53
N ARG A 251 -17.42 -8.34 27.46
CA ARG A 251 -16.97 -9.42 28.35
C ARG A 251 -16.80 -8.90 29.78
N GLY A 252 -17.88 -8.89 30.58
CA GLY A 252 -17.71 -8.68 32.02
C GLY A 252 -18.92 -8.26 32.86
N GLY A 253 -20.08 -7.95 32.26
CA GLY A 253 -21.26 -7.48 33.00
C GLY A 253 -22.18 -8.57 33.57
N GLY A 254 -21.80 -9.85 33.51
CA GLY A 254 -22.64 -10.99 33.94
C GLY A 254 -22.03 -11.70 35.15
N GLY A 255 -21.99 -11.05 36.31
CA GLY A 255 -21.30 -11.61 37.47
C GLY A 255 -21.57 -10.91 38.78
N GLY A 256 -22.81 -10.48 39.01
CA GLY A 256 -23.24 -9.84 40.24
C GLY A 256 -24.56 -10.41 40.73
N GLY A 257 -24.65 -11.74 40.82
CA GLY A 257 -25.78 -12.43 41.43
C GLY A 257 -25.97 -11.95 42.87
N ARG A 258 -26.92 -11.03 43.05
CA ARG A 258 -27.48 -10.66 44.35
C ARG A 258 -28.04 -11.92 44.99
N ARG A 259 -27.27 -12.50 45.93
CA ARG A 259 -27.80 -13.44 46.91
C ARG A 259 -28.76 -12.67 47.81
N ASN A 260 -30.06 -12.75 47.51
CA ASN A 260 -31.10 -12.47 48.48
C ASN A 260 -30.97 -13.54 49.58
N ARG A 261 -30.33 -13.16 50.68
CA ARG A 261 -30.33 -13.94 51.92
C ARG A 261 -31.64 -13.61 52.62
N GLU A 262 -32.67 -14.43 52.36
CA GLU A 262 -33.84 -14.54 53.23
C GLU A 262 -33.34 -14.89 54.62
N ASN A 263 -33.35 -13.91 55.52
CA ASN A 263 -33.32 -14.15 56.95
C ASN A 263 -34.75 -14.49 57.34
N GLY A 264 -34.99 -15.79 57.56
CA GLY A 264 -36.21 -16.26 58.19
C GLY A 264 -36.25 -15.82 59.65
N ASP A 265 -37.25 -15.01 59.98
CA ASP A 265 -37.68 -14.78 61.35
C ASP A 265 -38.19 -16.10 61.93
N ASN A 266 -37.44 -16.67 62.89
CA ASN A 266 -37.85 -17.84 63.63
C ASN A 266 -38.58 -17.38 64.91
N ASN A 267 -39.90 -17.53 64.87
CA ASN A 267 -40.83 -17.29 65.94
C ASN A 267 -41.04 -18.61 66.70
N GLY A 268 -40.96 -18.63 68.03
CA GLY A 268 -41.61 -19.70 68.82
C GLY A 268 -40.91 -20.19 70.08
N ASN A 269 -41.49 -19.75 71.21
CA ASN A 269 -41.65 -20.39 72.52
C ASN A 269 -40.48 -20.42 73.52
#